data_AF-A0A2N9E7Q2-F1
#
_entry.id   AF-A0A2N9E7Q2-F1
#
_cell.length_a   1.000
_cell.length_b   1.000
_cell.length_c   1.000
_cell.angle_alpha   90.00
_cell.angle_beta   90.00
_cell.angle_gamma   90.00
#
_symmetry.space_group_name_H-M   'P 1'
#
loop_
_entity.id
_entity.type
_entity.pdbx_description
1 polymer ?
#
loop_
_entity_poly.entity_id
_entity_poly.type
_entity_poly.pdbx_seq_one_letter_code
_entity_poly.pdbx_strand_id
1 'polypeptide(L)'
;MIAAATSANNKTVLHLDPNPLLRFPLRFPLSPRSLHFPQFPFYPSSTTTLHSIRLPRLHPSTSHPSVLFCADKSIDLILKSGANQYIDFKSIDASFVCDENGRLKNVPDSRAAIFKDKSLGLTEKNQLMRFFKLVQQHLAAESDDNERISEEDLESPFVEFLKKMRLPPKIKSYGLGIVFCDLLLIWCFLGDASFCAGDVIMLDGIILYAIALADYDQDNVEVCEDVLKTKDGIDRLALYNSSVGRFPNALGAFIYPIYGHGELPQAFCRRAAVKGCIHVLRMPVIALLMDKCTGHYKGVRLSSGQDLFSHQLILDPSFIVPLPLASSPPDSLRENLQILGLGDVKRKVARGICITRRSLRPDTSNFLVVYPPRSLYPEQVTSIRALQIGSELAVCPSGMFVLYFSTLCHDATQGKKSLNAAMDSLLTLPESAHPESITIVHSENSAEVKPTLLWKALYIQELNMDQFETISSTPMPDGNLNYNNMLDVALKLFQKIYPHEEVFPETVSPENPEDDNEFGLES
;
A
#
# COMPACT_ATOMS: atom_id res chain seq x y z
N MET A 1 -2.26 -6.58 -16.26
CA MET A 1 -0.91 -7.13 -16.50
C MET A 1 -0.97 -8.44 -17.28
N ILE A 2 -1.56 -9.51 -16.75
CA ILE A 2 -1.57 -10.85 -17.41
C ILE A 2 -2.05 -10.79 -18.86
N ALA A 3 -3.21 -10.15 -19.12
CA ALA A 3 -3.71 -9.96 -20.49
C ALA A 3 -2.67 -9.33 -21.44
N ALA A 4 -1.91 -8.34 -20.96
CA ALA A 4 -0.87 -7.70 -21.76
C ALA A 4 0.33 -8.62 -22.01
N ALA A 5 0.75 -9.39 -21.01
CA ALA A 5 1.84 -10.36 -21.17
C ALA A 5 1.44 -11.50 -22.12
N THR A 6 0.20 -11.99 -22.03
CA THR A 6 -0.34 -13.03 -22.91
C THR A 6 -0.48 -12.53 -24.35
N SER A 7 -0.96 -11.30 -24.57
CA SER A 7 -1.00 -10.70 -25.90
C SER A 7 0.39 -10.39 -26.46
N ALA A 8 1.37 -10.04 -25.61
CA ALA A 8 2.76 -9.85 -26.05
C ALA A 8 3.38 -11.15 -26.60
N ASN A 9 2.92 -12.31 -26.14
CA ASN A 9 3.29 -13.64 -26.67
C ASN A 9 2.39 -14.10 -27.84
N ASN A 10 1.78 -13.16 -28.57
CA ASN A 10 0.94 -13.39 -29.74
C ASN A 10 -0.24 -14.36 -29.52
N LYS A 11 -0.74 -14.48 -28.29
CA LYS A 11 -1.94 -15.25 -28.00
C LYS A 11 -3.19 -14.37 -28.12
N THR A 12 -4.29 -14.96 -28.58
CA THR A 12 -5.58 -14.27 -28.67
C THR A 12 -6.19 -14.10 -27.28
N VAL A 13 -6.42 -12.85 -26.85
CA VAL A 13 -6.96 -12.53 -25.53
C VAL A 13 -8.24 -11.72 -25.67
N LEU A 14 -9.30 -12.19 -25.02
CA LEU A 14 -10.55 -11.47 -24.82
C LEU A 14 -10.69 -11.12 -23.34
N HIS A 15 -10.76 -9.83 -23.02
CA HIS A 15 -10.94 -9.33 -21.67
C HIS A 15 -12.33 -8.71 -21.52
N LEU A 16 -13.16 -9.32 -20.68
CA LEU A 16 -14.53 -8.91 -20.41
C LEU A 16 -14.65 -8.30 -19.01
N ASP A 17 -15.38 -7.20 -18.89
CA ASP A 17 -15.71 -6.58 -17.60
C ASP A 17 -17.22 -6.28 -17.55
N PRO A 18 -17.97 -6.72 -16.51
CA PRO A 18 -19.36 -6.35 -16.32
C PRO A 18 -19.57 -4.85 -16.06
N ASN A 19 -18.52 -4.15 -15.59
CA ASN A 19 -18.59 -2.75 -15.21
C ASN A 19 -18.38 -1.81 -16.39
N PRO A 20 -18.85 -0.56 -16.29
CA PRO A 20 -18.68 0.44 -17.34
C PRO A 20 -17.28 1.06 -17.42
N LEU A 21 -16.41 0.82 -16.44
CA LEU A 21 -15.08 1.41 -16.32
C LEU A 21 -14.05 0.33 -16.02
N LEU A 22 -12.87 0.43 -16.64
CA LEU A 22 -11.68 -0.36 -16.31
C LEU A 22 -11.14 0.10 -14.94
N ARG A 23 -11.63 -0.50 -13.85
CA ARG A 23 -11.18 -0.20 -12.49
C ARG A 23 -11.14 -1.47 -11.66
N PHE A 24 -10.34 -1.45 -10.59
CA PHE A 24 -10.38 -2.50 -9.57
C PHE A 24 -11.83 -2.74 -9.09
N PRO A 25 -12.19 -3.98 -8.73
CA PRO A 25 -13.54 -4.35 -8.36
C PRO A 25 -13.77 -4.00 -6.89
N LEU A 26 -13.85 -2.70 -6.61
CA LEU A 26 -14.47 -2.22 -5.41
C LEU A 26 -15.72 -1.46 -5.84
N ARG A 27 -16.87 -2.10 -5.60
CA ARG A 27 -18.21 -1.55 -5.83
C ARG A 27 -18.36 -0.26 -5.03
N PHE A 28 -18.04 0.86 -5.68
CA PHE A 28 -18.54 2.17 -5.28
C PHE A 28 -19.40 2.71 -6.42
N PRO A 29 -20.67 3.09 -6.15
CA PRO A 29 -21.53 3.70 -7.13
C PRO A 29 -21.12 5.18 -7.29
N LEU A 30 -19.93 5.43 -7.84
CA LEU A 30 -19.48 6.80 -8.12
C LEU A 30 -19.35 6.95 -9.62
N SER A 31 -20.50 7.14 -10.27
CA SER A 31 -20.54 7.56 -11.67
C SER A 31 -19.99 8.99 -11.80
N PRO A 32 -19.23 9.32 -12.86
CA PRO A 32 -18.71 10.67 -13.07
C PRO A 32 -19.77 11.70 -13.50
N ARG A 33 -21.04 11.30 -13.65
CA ARG A 33 -22.14 12.19 -14.04
C ARG A 33 -23.26 12.10 -13.03
N SER A 34 -23.41 13.16 -12.25
CA SER A 34 -24.41 13.35 -11.19
C SER A 34 -24.23 12.45 -9.96
N LEU A 35 -23.77 13.07 -8.86
CA LEU A 35 -24.04 12.61 -7.51
C LEU A 35 -25.56 12.74 -7.27
N HIS A 36 -26.35 11.79 -7.77
CA HIS A 36 -27.66 11.54 -7.17
C HIS A 36 -27.40 10.65 -5.95
N PHE A 37 -27.56 11.26 -4.77
CA PHE A 37 -27.62 10.55 -3.51
C PHE A 37 -28.66 9.44 -3.61
N PRO A 38 -28.31 8.15 -3.52
CA PRO A 38 -29.30 7.14 -3.19
C PRO A 38 -29.67 7.40 -1.72
N GLN A 39 -30.91 7.80 -1.48
CA GLN A 39 -31.53 7.71 -0.17
C GLN A 39 -31.49 6.23 0.25
N PHE A 40 -30.49 5.84 1.03
CA PHE A 40 -30.69 4.72 1.95
C PHE A 40 -31.58 5.22 3.09
N PRO A 41 -32.60 4.47 3.51
CA PRO A 41 -33.56 4.91 4.50
C PRO A 41 -32.92 4.86 5.89
N PHE A 42 -32.17 5.90 6.23
CA PHE A 42 -31.98 6.29 7.62
C PHE A 42 -32.96 7.42 7.88
N TYR A 43 -33.98 7.13 8.69
CA TYR A 43 -34.86 8.15 9.26
C TYR A 43 -33.98 9.23 9.94
N PRO A 44 -33.99 10.49 9.45
CA PRO A 44 -33.34 11.58 10.13
C PRO A 44 -34.36 12.23 11.06
N SER A 45 -34.14 12.13 12.36
CA SER A 45 -34.69 13.13 13.28
C SER A 45 -33.91 14.43 13.05
N SER A 46 -34.65 15.46 12.62
CA SER A 46 -34.26 16.88 12.66
C SER A 46 -33.33 17.39 11.55
N THR A 47 -34.00 17.87 10.51
CA THR A 47 -33.66 18.85 9.46
C THR A 47 -32.46 19.77 9.72
N THR A 48 -31.43 19.73 8.87
CA THR A 48 -30.63 20.90 8.48
C THR A 48 -30.09 20.72 7.06
N THR A 49 -30.35 21.72 6.23
CA THR A 49 -30.10 21.80 4.79
C THR A 49 -28.60 21.93 4.49
N LEU A 50 -27.93 20.85 4.09
CA LEU A 50 -26.55 20.88 3.59
C LEU A 50 -26.52 21.40 2.14
N HIS A 51 -25.93 22.57 1.95
CA HIS A 51 -25.57 23.10 0.63
C HIS A 51 -24.78 22.04 -0.16
N SER A 52 -25.29 21.63 -1.33
CA SER A 52 -24.67 20.62 -2.17
C SER A 52 -23.31 21.11 -2.69
N ILE A 53 -22.22 20.63 -2.10
CA ILE A 53 -20.89 20.80 -2.70
C ILE A 53 -20.84 19.88 -3.92
N ARG A 54 -21.08 20.44 -5.13
CA ARG A 54 -20.71 19.77 -6.38
C ARG A 54 -19.17 19.74 -6.43
N LEU A 55 -18.56 18.60 -6.11
CA LEU A 55 -17.15 18.34 -6.36
C LEU A 55 -16.99 17.86 -7.82
N PRO A 56 -16.54 18.69 -8.77
CA PRO A 56 -16.28 18.22 -10.11
C PRO A 56 -14.99 17.39 -10.09
N ARG A 57 -15.04 16.16 -10.58
CA ARG A 57 -13.86 15.32 -10.91
C ARG A 57 -12.98 14.90 -9.72
N LEU A 58 -13.59 14.31 -8.68
CA LEU A 58 -12.81 13.40 -7.85
C LEU A 58 -12.56 12.13 -8.68
N HIS A 59 -11.31 11.70 -8.80
CA HIS A 59 -10.97 10.38 -9.33
C HIS A 59 -10.66 9.45 -8.15
N PRO A 60 -11.67 8.93 -7.40
CA PRO A 60 -11.44 7.86 -6.44
C PRO A 60 -11.26 6.57 -7.23
N SER A 61 -10.18 6.48 -8.01
CA SER A 61 -9.91 5.35 -8.87
C SER A 61 -9.26 4.19 -8.13
N THR A 62 -8.82 4.43 -6.90
CA THR A 62 -8.39 3.37 -5.99
C THR A 62 -8.82 3.68 -4.59
N SER A 63 -9.65 2.79 -4.06
CA SER A 63 -10.02 2.76 -2.67
C SER A 63 -8.91 2.11 -1.81
N HIS A 64 -7.86 1.58 -2.46
CA HIS A 64 -6.62 1.08 -1.86
C HIS A 64 -5.54 2.18 -1.80
N PRO A 65 -5.06 2.60 -0.60
CA PRO A 65 -3.82 3.35 -0.48
C PRO A 65 -2.64 2.45 -0.83
N SER A 66 -2.04 2.69 -1.99
CA SER A 66 -0.77 2.08 -2.37
C SER A 66 0.22 3.17 -2.74
N VAL A 67 1.50 2.81 -2.72
CA VAL A 67 2.60 3.56 -3.30
C VAL A 67 3.52 2.56 -3.99
N LEU A 68 4.34 3.03 -4.92
CA LEU A 68 5.35 2.20 -5.57
C LEU A 68 6.72 2.61 -5.03
N PHE A 69 7.53 1.65 -4.63
CA PHE A 69 8.94 1.93 -4.36
C PHE A 69 9.64 2.30 -5.67
N CYS A 70 10.57 3.26 -5.65
CA CYS A 70 11.27 3.66 -6.88
C CYS A 70 12.09 2.51 -7.47
N ALA A 71 12.68 1.65 -6.63
CA ALA A 71 13.47 0.48 -7.02
C ALA A 71 12.65 -0.82 -7.04
N ASP A 72 11.33 -0.72 -7.16
CA ASP A 72 10.46 -1.89 -7.09
C ASP A 72 10.46 -2.73 -8.37
N LYS A 73 10.28 -4.04 -8.23
CA LYS A 73 10.10 -4.97 -9.36
C LYS A 73 8.89 -4.57 -10.23
N SER A 74 7.88 -3.97 -9.61
CA SER A 74 6.71 -3.45 -10.31
C SER A 74 7.05 -2.32 -11.29
N ILE A 75 8.01 -1.45 -10.95
CA ILE A 75 8.51 -0.39 -11.83
C ILE A 75 9.29 -0.99 -13.00
N ASP A 76 10.18 -1.95 -12.72
CA ASP A 76 10.94 -2.65 -13.76
C ASP A 76 9.99 -3.34 -14.76
N LEU A 77 8.90 -3.94 -14.29
CA LEU A 77 7.89 -4.55 -15.15
C LEU A 77 7.11 -3.52 -15.97
N ILE A 78 6.78 -2.35 -15.41
CA ILE A 78 6.12 -1.26 -16.14
C ILE A 78 7.00 -0.77 -17.28
N LEU A 79 8.31 -0.66 -17.04
CA LEU A 79 9.32 -0.33 -18.06
C LEU A 79 9.42 -1.43 -19.12
N LYS A 80 9.67 -2.69 -18.71
CA LYS A 80 9.81 -3.84 -19.63
C LYS A 80 8.58 -4.05 -20.51
N SER A 81 7.38 -3.87 -19.93
CA SER A 81 6.14 -4.02 -20.67
C SER A 81 5.86 -2.88 -21.67
N GLY A 82 6.55 -1.74 -21.58
CA GLY A 82 6.25 -0.53 -22.33
C GLY A 82 4.98 0.19 -21.87
N ALA A 83 4.45 -0.15 -20.69
CA ALA A 83 3.28 0.51 -20.11
C ALA A 83 3.61 1.92 -19.58
N ASN A 84 4.89 2.20 -19.30
CA ASN A 84 5.40 3.50 -18.90
C ASN A 84 5.06 4.65 -19.88
N GLN A 85 4.80 4.34 -21.16
CA GLN A 85 4.40 5.34 -22.15
C GLN A 85 3.00 5.92 -21.92
N TYR A 86 2.22 5.31 -21.03
CA TYR A 86 0.81 5.66 -20.79
C TYR A 86 0.55 6.13 -19.37
N ILE A 87 1.56 6.20 -18.52
CA ILE A 87 1.40 6.55 -17.10
C ILE A 87 2.57 7.40 -16.63
N ASP A 88 2.23 8.54 -16.03
CA ASP A 88 3.19 9.44 -15.40
C ASP A 88 3.17 9.27 -13.89
N PHE A 89 4.30 9.51 -13.26
CA PHE A 89 4.47 9.39 -11.81
C PHE A 89 4.98 10.69 -11.19
N LYS A 90 4.65 10.89 -9.93
CA LYS A 90 5.22 11.93 -9.07
C LYS A 90 5.70 11.34 -7.76
N SER A 91 6.71 11.97 -7.15
CA SER A 91 7.23 11.56 -5.85
C SER A 91 6.18 11.70 -4.75
N ILE A 92 6.25 10.79 -3.78
CA ILE A 92 5.80 11.05 -2.42
C ILE A 92 6.99 11.68 -1.69
N ASP A 93 6.80 12.87 -1.16
CA ASP A 93 7.90 13.78 -0.80
C ASP A 93 8.51 13.45 0.58
N ALA A 94 7.74 12.79 1.46
CA ALA A 94 8.18 12.46 2.81
C ALA A 94 7.40 11.29 3.43
N SER A 95 7.97 10.74 4.50
CA SER A 95 7.29 9.82 5.42
C SER A 95 7.36 10.36 6.85
N PHE A 96 6.28 10.18 7.61
CA PHE A 96 6.15 10.64 8.99
C PHE A 96 5.66 9.51 9.90
N VAL A 97 6.10 9.55 11.15
CA VAL A 97 5.52 8.74 12.22
C VAL A 97 4.67 9.65 13.11
N CYS A 98 3.47 9.20 13.44
CA CYS A 98 2.53 9.97 14.24
C CYS A 98 2.32 9.37 15.64
N ASP A 99 2.07 10.24 16.62
CA ASP A 99 1.65 9.87 17.97
C ASP A 99 0.15 10.05 18.19
N GLU A 100 -0.35 9.67 19.37
CA GLU A 100 -1.76 9.83 19.80
C GLU A 100 -2.31 11.25 19.65
N ASN A 101 -1.43 12.25 19.78
CA ASN A 101 -1.81 13.67 19.73
C ASN A 101 -1.92 14.21 18.31
N GLY A 102 -1.55 13.40 17.30
CA GLY A 102 -1.51 13.83 15.90
C GLY A 102 -0.21 14.54 15.51
N ARG A 103 0.85 14.48 16.32
CA ARG A 103 2.13 15.16 16.02
C ARG A 103 2.94 14.33 15.04
N LEU A 104 3.28 14.94 13.90
CA LEU A 104 4.04 14.30 12.83
C LEU A 104 5.55 14.45 13.07
N LYS A 105 6.26 13.34 13.27
CA LYS A 105 7.73 13.29 13.35
C LYS A 105 8.31 12.78 12.02
N ASN A 106 9.39 13.42 11.55
CA ASN A 106 10.07 13.01 10.32
C ASN A 106 10.67 11.61 10.45
N VAL A 107 10.62 10.83 9.38
CA VAL A 107 11.39 9.59 9.25
C VAL A 107 12.77 9.95 8.68
N PRO A 108 13.88 9.69 9.42
CA PRO A 108 15.23 9.91 8.91
C PRO A 108 15.60 8.80 7.92
N ASP A 109 15.19 9.00 6.67
CA ASP A 109 15.22 8.02 5.57
C ASP A 109 16.55 7.94 4.81
N SER A 110 17.44 8.91 5.02
CA SER A 110 18.68 9.07 4.26
C SER A 110 19.81 9.58 5.13
N ARG A 111 21.08 9.35 4.70
CA ARG A 111 22.27 9.90 5.39
C ARG A 111 22.17 11.42 5.60
N ALA A 112 21.65 12.12 4.60
CA ALA A 112 21.44 13.57 4.66
C ALA A 112 20.30 13.95 5.63
N ALA A 113 19.18 13.21 5.65
CA ALA A 113 18.10 13.43 6.60
C ALA A 113 18.55 13.16 8.04
N ILE A 114 19.25 12.04 8.30
CA ILE A 114 19.84 11.71 9.59
C ILE A 114 20.77 12.82 10.06
N PHE A 115 21.61 13.35 9.17
CA PHE A 115 22.53 14.43 9.53
C PHE A 115 21.80 15.74 9.85
N LYS A 116 20.77 16.10 9.07
CA LYS A 116 19.95 17.31 9.25
C LYS A 116 19.01 17.23 10.46
N ASP A 117 18.67 16.03 10.92
CA ASP A 117 17.74 15.83 12.02
C ASP A 117 18.31 16.38 13.33
N LYS A 118 17.61 17.35 13.93
CA LYS A 118 18.02 17.97 15.21
C LYS A 118 17.60 17.15 16.42
N SER A 119 16.64 16.24 16.25
CA SER A 119 16.09 15.42 17.32
C SER A 119 16.99 14.24 17.73
N LEU A 120 17.96 13.90 16.86
CA LEU A 120 18.98 12.86 17.06
C LEU A 120 20.30 13.44 17.59
N GLY A 121 20.84 12.86 18.66
CA GLY A 121 22.18 13.13 19.16
C GLY A 121 23.30 12.54 18.27
N LEU A 122 24.53 13.00 18.44
CA LEU A 122 25.68 12.54 17.64
C LEU A 122 25.93 11.03 17.76
N THR A 123 25.83 10.47 18.97
CA THR A 123 25.97 9.03 19.21
C THR A 123 24.91 8.23 18.46
N GLU A 124 23.67 8.74 18.44
CA GLU A 124 22.51 8.11 17.82
C GLU A 124 22.66 8.10 16.29
N LYS A 125 23.07 9.23 15.71
CA LYS A 125 23.40 9.34 14.29
C LYS A 125 24.53 8.37 13.91
N ASN A 126 25.58 8.28 14.71
CA ASN A 126 26.70 7.37 14.45
C ASN A 126 26.28 5.89 14.49
N GLN A 127 25.44 5.49 15.45
CA GLN A 127 24.91 4.13 15.52
C GLN A 127 24.03 3.79 14.31
N LEU A 128 23.13 4.69 13.93
CA LEU A 128 22.27 4.52 12.78
C LEU A 128 23.06 4.45 11.46
N MET A 129 24.08 5.30 11.30
CA MET A 129 24.98 5.25 10.16
C MET A 129 25.78 3.94 10.07
N ARG A 130 26.23 3.40 11.21
CA ARG A 130 26.90 2.08 11.27
C ARG A 130 25.94 0.95 10.87
N PHE A 131 24.71 1.00 11.36
CA PHE A 131 23.67 0.03 11.00
C PHE A 131 23.38 0.04 9.50
N PHE A 132 23.13 1.21 8.90
CA PHE A 132 22.92 1.32 7.46
C PHE A 132 24.13 0.86 6.64
N LYS A 133 25.35 1.13 7.11
CA LYS A 133 26.57 0.65 6.45
C LYS A 133 26.66 -0.89 6.48
N LEU A 134 26.39 -1.50 7.63
CA LEU A 134 26.38 -2.95 7.80
C LEU A 134 25.36 -3.63 6.87
N VAL A 135 24.15 -3.06 6.78
CA VAL A 135 23.12 -3.54 5.85
C VAL A 135 23.57 -3.42 4.39
N GLN A 136 24.15 -2.27 4.00
CA GLN A 136 24.69 -2.09 2.65
C GLN A 136 25.82 -3.07 2.31
N GLN A 137 26.72 -3.34 3.27
CA GLN A 137 27.80 -4.31 3.09
C GLN A 137 27.27 -5.74 2.93
N HIS A 138 26.27 -6.13 3.73
CA HIS A 138 25.62 -7.43 3.60
C HIS A 138 25.01 -7.66 2.21
N LEU A 139 24.43 -6.62 1.61
CA LEU A 139 23.79 -6.68 0.28
C LEU A 139 24.80 -6.64 -0.88
N ALA A 140 25.94 -5.97 -0.70
CA ALA A 140 26.96 -5.81 -1.73
C ALA A 140 27.93 -7.00 -1.83
N ALA A 141 27.91 -7.91 -0.85
CA ALA A 141 28.95 -8.93 -0.70
C ALA A 141 28.78 -10.13 -1.64
N GLU A 142 29.47 -10.05 -2.79
CA GLU A 142 30.18 -11.18 -3.42
C GLU A 142 31.59 -11.40 -2.81
N SER A 143 32.01 -10.69 -1.75
CA SER A 143 33.33 -10.93 -1.12
C SER A 143 33.45 -10.49 0.36
N ASP A 144 34.15 -11.33 1.13
CA ASP A 144 34.60 -11.28 2.54
C ASP A 144 33.61 -11.59 3.69
N ASP A 145 33.91 -12.68 4.43
CA ASP A 145 33.08 -13.33 5.45
C ASP A 145 33.00 -12.59 6.82
N ASN A 146 33.87 -11.61 7.07
CA ASN A 146 34.04 -11.06 8.44
C ASN A 146 33.06 -9.95 8.86
N GLU A 147 32.28 -9.37 7.94
CA GLU A 147 31.29 -8.32 8.25
C GLU A 147 29.85 -8.70 7.80
N ARG A 148 29.58 -10.00 7.65
CA ARG A 148 28.26 -10.52 7.26
C ARG A 148 27.38 -10.73 8.49
N ILE A 149 26.09 -10.41 8.37
CA ILE A 149 25.07 -10.82 9.36
C ILE A 149 25.03 -12.35 9.37
N SER A 150 25.07 -12.95 10.57
CA SER A 150 25.11 -14.41 10.69
C SER A 150 23.81 -15.04 10.18
N GLU A 151 23.87 -16.27 9.67
CA GLU A 151 22.66 -17.00 9.24
C GLU A 151 21.66 -17.19 10.38
N GLU A 152 22.15 -17.36 11.61
CA GLU A 152 21.32 -17.41 12.82
C GLU A 152 20.56 -16.10 13.04
N ASP A 153 21.24 -14.95 12.89
CA ASP A 153 20.60 -13.64 13.01
C ASP A 153 19.60 -13.42 11.86
N LEU A 154 19.86 -13.90 10.64
CA LEU A 154 18.94 -13.76 9.50
C LEU A 154 17.59 -14.47 9.70
N GLU A 155 17.58 -15.62 10.36
CA GLU A 155 16.35 -16.38 10.66
C GLU A 155 15.67 -15.92 11.96
N SER A 156 16.36 -15.14 12.80
CA SER A 156 15.77 -14.56 14.00
C SER A 156 14.70 -13.49 13.69
N PRO A 157 13.79 -13.19 14.62
CA PRO A 157 12.86 -12.06 14.48
C PRO A 157 13.61 -10.74 14.33
N PHE A 158 13.20 -9.91 13.36
CA PHE A 158 13.89 -8.66 13.04
C PHE A 158 13.94 -7.68 14.22
N VAL A 159 12.90 -7.68 15.05
CA VAL A 159 12.86 -6.90 16.30
C VAL A 159 13.98 -7.29 17.27
N GLU A 160 14.31 -8.57 17.38
CA GLU A 160 15.38 -9.07 18.25
C GLU A 160 16.75 -8.65 17.71
N PHE A 161 16.92 -8.75 16.39
CA PHE A 161 18.12 -8.28 15.71
C PHE A 161 18.33 -6.77 15.92
N LEU A 162 17.29 -5.94 15.78
CA LEU A 162 17.37 -4.50 16.02
C LEU A 162 17.73 -4.17 17.48
N LYS A 163 17.20 -4.93 18.45
CA LYS A 163 17.56 -4.82 19.87
C LYS A 163 19.02 -5.21 20.11
N LYS A 164 19.50 -6.28 19.47
CA LYS A 164 20.90 -6.74 19.53
C LYS A 164 21.88 -5.69 19.00
N MET A 165 21.48 -4.96 17.96
CA MET A 165 22.27 -3.86 17.38
C MET A 165 22.34 -2.61 18.28
N ARG A 166 21.65 -2.60 19.44
CA ARG A 166 21.65 -1.51 20.44
C ARG A 166 21.32 -0.16 19.82
N LEU A 167 20.32 -0.12 18.94
CA LEU A 167 19.82 1.14 18.40
C LEU A 167 19.31 2.03 19.54
N PRO A 168 19.51 3.36 19.45
CA PRO A 168 19.12 4.25 20.53
C PRO A 168 17.61 4.18 20.78
N PRO A 169 17.17 4.12 22.04
CA PRO A 169 15.74 4.10 22.35
C PRO A 169 15.04 5.44 22.11
N LYS A 170 15.75 6.52 21.77
CA LYS A 170 15.23 7.89 21.90
C LYS A 170 15.37 8.69 20.61
N ILE A 171 14.26 9.29 20.20
CA ILE A 171 14.24 10.55 19.48
C ILE A 171 13.67 11.58 20.45
N LYS A 172 14.45 12.61 20.79
CA LYS A 172 14.02 13.60 21.79
C LYS A 172 12.75 14.32 21.30
N SER A 173 11.63 14.05 21.96
CA SER A 173 10.45 14.93 21.91
C SER A 173 10.82 16.20 22.66
N TYR A 174 10.92 17.32 21.95
CA TYR A 174 11.11 18.63 22.58
C TYR A 174 9.82 18.98 23.33
N GLY A 175 9.84 18.89 24.67
CA GLY A 175 8.77 19.45 25.49
C GLY A 175 8.49 18.80 26.85
N LEU A 176 9.49 18.63 27.72
CA LEU A 176 9.41 18.94 29.16
C LEU A 176 10.78 18.72 29.83
N GLY A 177 11.10 19.56 30.81
CA GLY A 177 12.45 19.79 31.34
C GLY A 177 13.21 18.59 31.93
N ILE A 178 14.52 18.80 31.98
CA ILE A 178 15.62 17.95 32.44
C ILE A 178 15.53 17.64 33.96
N VAL A 179 14.50 16.94 34.42
CA VAL A 179 14.45 16.48 35.84
C VAL A 179 14.08 15.00 35.98
N PHE A 180 13.62 14.34 34.91
CA PHE A 180 13.12 12.95 35.01
C PHE A 180 14.20 11.85 34.90
N CYS A 181 15.44 12.19 34.54
CA CYS A 181 16.47 11.17 34.29
C CYS A 181 17.05 10.57 35.58
N ASP A 182 17.08 11.32 36.68
CA ASP A 182 17.67 10.84 37.94
C ASP A 182 16.68 10.01 38.79
N LEU A 183 15.36 10.17 38.59
CA LEU A 183 14.36 9.31 39.23
C LEU A 183 14.16 7.96 38.52
N LEU A 184 14.54 7.84 37.25
CA LEU A 184 14.36 6.60 36.47
C LEU A 184 15.19 5.43 37.02
N LEU A 185 16.37 5.72 37.61
CA LEU A 185 17.22 4.72 38.25
C LEU A 185 16.67 4.24 39.60
N ILE A 186 15.91 5.08 40.30
CA ILE A 186 15.32 4.75 41.60
C ILE A 186 14.04 3.91 41.41
N TRP A 187 13.29 4.13 40.33
CA TRP A 187 12.04 3.41 40.06
C TRP A 187 12.22 2.01 39.45
N CYS A 188 13.29 1.76 38.68
CA CYS A 188 13.66 0.40 38.28
C CYS A 188 13.98 -0.53 39.47
N PHE A 189 14.26 0.02 40.66
CA PHE A 189 14.57 -0.76 41.86
C PHE A 189 13.34 -1.23 42.65
N LEU A 190 12.13 -0.73 42.33
CA LEU A 190 10.92 -0.94 43.14
C LEU A 190 9.85 -1.86 42.53
N GLY A 191 10.15 -2.58 41.44
CA GLY A 191 9.44 -3.83 41.13
C GLY A 191 7.99 -3.74 40.64
N ASP A 192 7.44 -2.54 40.35
CA ASP A 192 6.14 -2.40 39.70
C ASP A 192 6.30 -1.98 38.24
N ALA A 193 6.20 -2.97 37.34
CA ALA A 193 6.25 -2.79 35.89
C ALA A 193 4.89 -2.30 35.35
N SER A 194 4.57 -1.02 35.58
CA SER A 194 3.50 -0.33 34.85
C SER A 194 3.86 1.13 34.64
N PHE A 195 4.87 1.36 33.80
CA PHE A 195 5.14 2.69 33.24
C PHE A 195 4.39 2.80 31.91
N CYS A 196 3.48 3.76 31.81
CA CYS A 196 2.78 4.09 30.56
C CYS A 196 3.81 4.50 29.49
N ALA A 197 4.12 3.57 28.59
CA ALA A 197 4.99 3.76 27.43
C ALA A 197 4.33 4.59 26.31
N GLY A 198 3.59 5.65 26.66
CA GLY A 198 2.73 6.40 25.74
C GLY A 198 3.44 7.44 24.87
N ASP A 199 4.61 7.93 25.25
CA ASP A 199 5.14 9.19 24.69
C ASP A 199 6.44 9.08 23.85
N VAL A 200 7.04 7.88 23.72
CA VAL A 200 8.37 7.72 23.10
C VAL A 200 8.33 6.78 21.91
N ILE A 201 8.34 7.34 20.70
CA ILE A 201 8.62 6.59 19.47
C ILE A 201 10.12 6.28 19.46
N MET A 202 10.44 5.00 19.59
CA MET A 202 11.81 4.48 19.58
C MET A 202 12.32 4.31 18.12
N LEU A 203 13.64 4.41 17.89
CA LEU A 203 14.23 4.36 16.53
C LEU A 203 14.05 3.01 15.85
N ASP A 204 14.09 1.91 16.60
CA ASP A 204 13.71 0.58 16.16
C ASP A 204 12.27 0.54 15.65
N GLY A 205 11.33 1.21 16.33
CA GLY A 205 9.96 1.40 15.87
C GLY A 205 9.85 2.15 14.53
N ILE A 206 10.70 3.16 14.29
CA ILE A 206 10.75 3.84 12.99
C ILE A 206 11.24 2.89 11.90
N ILE A 207 12.32 2.14 12.14
CA ILE A 207 12.85 1.19 11.16
C ILE A 207 11.82 0.10 10.87
N LEU A 208 11.16 -0.45 11.90
CA LEU A 208 10.16 -1.50 11.75
C LEU A 208 8.92 -1.02 10.99
N TYR A 209 8.30 0.07 11.44
CA TYR A 209 6.96 0.44 10.97
C TYR A 209 6.99 1.48 9.85
N ALA A 210 7.97 2.38 9.80
CA ALA A 210 8.02 3.46 8.80
C ALA A 210 8.91 3.13 7.60
N ILE A 211 9.95 2.31 7.78
CA ILE A 211 10.88 1.92 6.70
C ILE A 211 10.59 0.51 6.20
N ALA A 212 10.61 -0.49 7.09
CA ALA A 212 10.33 -1.88 6.75
C ALA A 212 8.83 -2.17 6.61
N LEU A 213 7.96 -1.22 6.95
CA LEU A 213 6.51 -1.29 6.80
C LEU A 213 5.94 -2.60 7.39
N ALA A 214 6.31 -2.94 8.63
CA ALA A 214 5.68 -4.02 9.38
C ALA A 214 4.21 -3.68 9.69
N ASP A 215 3.32 -4.68 9.67
CA ASP A 215 1.89 -4.46 9.88
C ASP A 215 1.43 -4.72 11.32
N TYR A 216 2.03 -5.69 12.01
CA TYR A 216 1.65 -6.12 13.38
C TYR A 216 2.71 -5.72 14.41
N ASP A 217 2.30 -5.62 15.67
CA ASP A 217 3.21 -5.41 16.79
C ASP A 217 4.25 -6.52 16.89
N GLN A 218 5.51 -6.19 16.56
CA GLN A 218 6.61 -7.13 16.56
C GLN A 218 7.17 -7.36 17.97
N ASP A 219 6.88 -6.50 18.95
CA ASP A 219 7.36 -6.68 20.32
C ASP A 219 6.58 -7.74 21.09
N ASN A 220 5.31 -7.98 20.70
CA ASN A 220 4.43 -8.92 21.37
C ASN A 220 4.17 -10.16 20.49
N VAL A 221 5.04 -11.16 20.62
CA VAL A 221 4.99 -12.39 19.84
C VAL A 221 3.68 -13.17 20.03
N GLU A 222 3.01 -13.04 21.17
CA GLU A 222 1.73 -13.73 21.42
C GLU A 222 0.56 -13.18 20.56
N VAL A 223 0.66 -11.91 20.15
CA VAL A 223 -0.38 -11.22 19.36
C VAL A 223 0.09 -10.97 17.92
N CYS A 224 1.37 -11.19 17.64
CA CYS A 224 1.97 -11.02 16.32
C CYS A 224 1.62 -12.19 15.40
N GLU A 225 0.71 -11.97 14.45
CA GLU A 225 0.35 -13.00 13.48
C GLU A 225 1.36 -13.20 12.36
N ASP A 226 2.19 -12.19 12.11
CA ASP A 226 3.19 -12.19 11.04
C ASP A 226 4.49 -11.59 11.57
N VAL A 227 5.32 -12.46 12.13
CA VAL A 227 6.63 -12.11 12.67
C VAL A 227 7.60 -11.89 11.51
N LEU A 228 8.08 -10.67 11.38
CA LEU A 228 9.02 -10.28 10.34
C LEU A 228 10.40 -10.87 10.66
N LYS A 229 10.88 -11.79 9.82
CA LYS A 229 12.24 -12.32 9.91
C LYS A 229 13.28 -11.25 9.58
N THR A 230 14.46 -11.36 10.16
CA THR A 230 15.56 -10.42 9.93
C THR A 230 15.96 -10.34 8.46
N LYS A 231 16.02 -11.49 7.76
CA LYS A 231 16.26 -11.52 6.30
C LYS A 231 15.27 -10.64 5.54
N ASP A 232 13.98 -10.85 5.76
CA ASP A 232 12.92 -10.07 5.09
C ASP A 232 12.95 -8.59 5.51
N GLY A 233 13.26 -8.30 6.77
CA GLY A 233 13.43 -6.93 7.27
C GLY A 233 14.60 -6.21 6.60
N ILE A 234 15.73 -6.89 6.41
CA ILE A 234 16.90 -6.39 5.69
C ILE A 234 16.56 -6.18 4.21
N ASP A 235 15.87 -7.10 3.55
CA ASP A 235 15.47 -6.97 2.16
C ASP A 235 14.51 -5.78 1.94
N ARG A 236 13.56 -5.56 2.86
CA ARG A 236 12.67 -4.38 2.82
C ARG A 236 13.43 -3.08 3.05
N LEU A 237 14.40 -3.08 3.97
CA LEU A 237 15.28 -1.95 4.23
C LEU A 237 16.18 -1.64 3.02
N ALA A 238 16.69 -2.68 2.37
CA ALA A 238 17.48 -2.61 1.15
C ALA A 238 16.68 -1.96 0.02
N LEU A 239 15.44 -2.42 -0.19
CA LEU A 239 14.52 -1.89 -1.20
C LEU A 239 14.22 -0.42 -0.94
N TYR A 240 13.90 -0.06 0.32
CA TYR A 240 13.64 1.32 0.70
C TYR A 240 14.85 2.21 0.40
N ASN A 241 16.04 1.84 0.89
CA ASN A 241 17.26 2.62 0.71
C ASN A 241 17.69 2.73 -0.77
N SER A 242 17.49 1.67 -1.56
CA SER A 242 17.76 1.68 -3.00
C SER A 242 16.75 2.53 -3.79
N SER A 243 15.60 2.84 -3.18
CA SER A 243 14.55 3.66 -3.78
C SER A 243 14.72 5.15 -3.50
N VAL A 244 15.22 5.52 -2.31
CA VAL A 244 15.47 6.91 -1.94
C VAL A 244 16.41 7.57 -2.95
N GLY A 245 15.95 8.66 -3.58
CA GLY A 245 16.77 9.43 -4.53
C GLY A 245 17.13 8.69 -5.82
N ARG A 246 16.48 7.57 -6.14
CA ARG A 246 16.72 6.81 -7.39
C ARG A 246 16.39 7.63 -8.64
N PHE A 247 15.34 8.45 -8.58
CA PHE A 247 14.97 9.33 -9.69
C PHE A 247 15.32 10.79 -9.35
N PRO A 248 15.89 11.57 -10.28
CA PRO A 248 16.27 12.97 -10.02
C PRO A 248 15.09 13.84 -9.53
N ASN A 249 13.88 13.51 -9.98
CA ASN A 249 12.65 14.23 -9.66
C ASN A 249 11.91 13.65 -8.43
N ALA A 250 12.44 12.60 -7.80
CA ALA A 250 11.86 11.96 -6.63
C ALA A 250 12.91 11.78 -5.52
N LEU A 251 12.88 12.69 -4.54
CA LEU A 251 13.81 12.65 -3.41
C LEU A 251 13.46 11.54 -2.41
N GLY A 252 12.17 11.17 -2.31
CA GLY A 252 11.70 10.11 -1.42
C GLY A 252 11.87 8.69 -1.99
N ALA A 253 11.54 7.69 -1.18
CA ALA A 253 11.57 6.27 -1.58
C ALA A 253 10.39 5.85 -2.48
N PHE A 254 9.35 6.67 -2.57
CA PHE A 254 8.08 6.27 -3.16
C PHE A 254 7.64 7.20 -4.28
N ILE A 255 6.94 6.62 -5.26
CA ILE A 255 6.24 7.34 -6.31
C ILE A 255 4.76 6.93 -6.37
N TYR A 256 3.96 7.82 -6.95
CA TYR A 256 2.52 7.67 -7.09
C TYR A 256 2.08 8.12 -8.49
N PRO A 257 1.19 7.37 -9.16
CA PRO A 257 0.75 7.71 -10.51
C PRO A 257 -0.13 8.97 -10.53
N ILE A 258 0.14 9.87 -11.48
CA ILE A 258 -0.74 11.01 -11.76
C ILE A 258 -2.11 10.46 -12.18
N TYR A 259 -3.18 11.08 -11.71
CA TYR A 259 -4.58 10.63 -11.80
C TYR A 259 -4.94 9.39 -10.96
N GLY A 260 -3.99 8.86 -10.17
CA GLY A 260 -4.21 7.77 -9.23
C GLY A 260 -3.95 6.38 -9.79
N HIS A 261 -3.95 5.37 -8.92
CA HIS A 261 -3.62 3.98 -9.28
C HIS A 261 -4.60 3.32 -10.25
N GLY A 262 -5.70 3.98 -10.61
CA GLY A 262 -6.58 3.52 -11.67
C GLY A 262 -5.95 3.59 -13.06
N GLU A 263 -4.88 4.37 -13.23
CA GLU A 263 -4.15 4.45 -14.49
C GLU A 263 -3.30 3.20 -14.75
N LEU A 264 -2.86 2.48 -13.70
CA LEU A 264 -2.07 1.26 -13.85
C LEU A 264 -2.82 0.17 -14.65
N PRO A 265 -4.04 -0.27 -14.25
CA PRO A 265 -4.83 -1.19 -15.07
C PRO A 265 -5.10 -0.68 -16.49
N GLN A 266 -5.38 0.61 -16.65
CA GLN A 266 -5.67 1.22 -17.95
C GLN A 266 -4.45 1.19 -18.88
N ALA A 267 -3.27 1.52 -18.37
CA ALA A 267 -2.01 1.45 -19.11
C ALA A 267 -1.72 0.03 -19.61
N PHE A 268 -1.89 -0.98 -18.74
CA PHE A 268 -1.75 -2.38 -19.15
C PHE A 268 -2.83 -2.83 -20.14
N CYS A 269 -4.09 -2.40 -20.01
CA CYS A 269 -5.13 -2.71 -20.99
C CYS A 269 -4.82 -2.09 -22.34
N ARG A 270 -4.35 -0.84 -22.36
CA ARG A 270 -3.89 -0.19 -23.60
C ARG A 270 -2.73 -0.95 -24.23
N ARG A 271 -1.74 -1.37 -23.43
CA ARG A 271 -0.62 -2.18 -23.93
C ARG A 271 -1.10 -3.53 -24.50
N ALA A 272 -2.05 -4.18 -23.85
CA ALA A 272 -2.65 -5.42 -24.35
C ALA A 272 -3.37 -5.19 -25.69
N ALA A 273 -4.15 -4.11 -25.80
CA ALA A 273 -4.89 -3.78 -27.02
C ALA A 273 -3.97 -3.53 -28.23
N VAL A 274 -2.84 -2.85 -28.02
CA VAL A 274 -1.81 -2.65 -29.08
C VAL A 274 -1.27 -3.99 -29.60
N LYS A 275 -1.28 -5.04 -28.78
CA LYS A 275 -0.89 -6.40 -29.14
C LYS A 275 -2.07 -7.31 -29.53
N GLY A 276 -3.22 -6.73 -29.83
CA GLY A 276 -4.39 -7.46 -30.36
C GLY A 276 -5.38 -7.98 -29.31
N CYS A 277 -5.26 -7.59 -28.04
CA CYS A 277 -6.29 -7.90 -27.04
C CYS A 277 -7.59 -7.14 -27.32
N ILE A 278 -8.72 -7.86 -27.25
CA ILE A 278 -10.04 -7.25 -27.35
C ILE A 278 -10.57 -7.00 -25.94
N HIS A 279 -10.85 -5.75 -25.61
CA HIS A 279 -11.47 -5.35 -24.35
C HIS A 279 -12.94 -5.02 -24.54
N VAL A 280 -13.83 -5.61 -23.74
CA VAL A 280 -15.27 -5.37 -23.81
C VAL A 280 -15.83 -5.08 -22.41
N LEU A 281 -16.27 -3.84 -22.21
CA LEU A 281 -16.90 -3.38 -20.97
C LEU A 281 -18.42 -3.55 -21.02
N ARG A 282 -19.07 -3.53 -19.85
CA ARG A 282 -20.52 -3.74 -19.68
C ARG A 282 -20.99 -5.08 -20.27
N MET A 283 -20.14 -6.10 -20.17
CA MET A 283 -20.41 -7.42 -20.72
C MET A 283 -20.44 -8.46 -19.60
N PRO A 284 -21.56 -8.56 -18.85
CA PRO A 284 -21.63 -9.47 -17.72
C PRO A 284 -21.70 -10.93 -18.19
N VAL A 285 -20.83 -11.75 -17.59
CA VAL A 285 -20.83 -13.21 -17.70
C VAL A 285 -21.78 -13.78 -16.65
N ILE A 286 -22.69 -14.68 -17.04
CA ILE A 286 -23.74 -15.22 -16.16
C ILE A 286 -23.55 -16.70 -15.83
N ALA A 287 -22.78 -17.45 -16.62
CA ALA A 287 -22.53 -18.86 -16.35
C ALA A 287 -21.21 -19.36 -16.95
N LEU A 288 -20.65 -20.40 -16.34
CA LEU A 288 -19.54 -21.18 -16.90
C LEU A 288 -20.10 -22.35 -17.70
N LEU A 289 -19.49 -22.60 -18.86
CA LEU A 289 -19.79 -23.75 -19.70
C LEU A 289 -18.78 -24.84 -19.39
N MET A 290 -19.27 -25.96 -18.88
CA MET A 290 -18.48 -27.14 -18.53
C MET A 290 -18.84 -28.29 -19.48
N ASP A 291 -17.86 -29.08 -19.89
CA ASP A 291 -18.10 -30.30 -20.63
C ASP A 291 -18.75 -31.36 -19.73
N LYS A 292 -19.85 -31.96 -20.20
CA LYS A 292 -20.64 -32.93 -19.40
C LYS A 292 -19.92 -34.27 -19.19
N CYS A 293 -19.01 -34.63 -20.08
CA CYS A 293 -18.31 -35.91 -20.06
C CYS A 293 -16.99 -35.81 -19.30
N THR A 294 -16.24 -34.72 -19.49
CA THR A 294 -14.93 -34.55 -18.86
C THR A 294 -14.97 -33.70 -17.59
N GLY A 295 -16.03 -32.92 -17.39
CA GLY A 295 -16.10 -31.96 -16.28
C GLY A 295 -15.15 -30.78 -16.43
N HIS A 296 -14.48 -30.63 -17.59
CA HIS A 296 -13.54 -29.53 -17.83
C HIS A 296 -14.24 -28.26 -18.31
N TYR A 297 -13.58 -27.13 -18.03
CA TYR A 297 -13.98 -25.83 -18.54
C TYR A 297 -13.94 -25.81 -20.08
N LYS A 298 -14.97 -25.22 -20.69
CA LYS A 298 -15.10 -25.05 -22.14
C LYS A 298 -15.29 -23.60 -22.57
N GLY A 299 -15.89 -22.77 -21.72
CA GLY A 299 -16.26 -21.41 -22.10
C GLY A 299 -17.13 -20.71 -21.08
N VAL A 300 -17.67 -19.56 -21.47
CA VAL A 300 -18.58 -18.74 -20.65
C VAL A 300 -19.83 -18.36 -21.44
N ARG A 301 -20.93 -18.14 -20.72
CA ARG A 301 -22.18 -17.61 -21.26
C ARG A 301 -22.38 -16.17 -20.82
N LEU A 302 -22.64 -15.28 -21.78
CA LEU A 302 -22.93 -13.87 -21.54
C LEU A 302 -24.40 -13.66 -21.17
N SER A 303 -24.71 -12.51 -20.55
CA SER A 303 -26.09 -12.09 -20.29
C SER A 303 -26.94 -11.93 -21.54
N SER A 304 -26.31 -11.72 -22.71
CA SER A 304 -26.98 -11.69 -24.02
C SER A 304 -27.46 -13.07 -24.48
N GLY A 305 -27.07 -14.14 -23.79
CA GLY A 305 -27.32 -15.53 -24.19
C GLY A 305 -26.27 -16.10 -25.16
N GLN A 306 -25.28 -15.31 -25.57
CA GLN A 306 -24.19 -15.77 -26.42
C GLN A 306 -23.18 -16.62 -25.62
N ASP A 307 -22.74 -17.71 -26.23
CA ASP A 307 -21.67 -18.57 -25.72
C ASP A 307 -20.32 -18.19 -26.33
N LEU A 308 -19.30 -18.05 -25.48
CA LEU A 308 -17.91 -17.80 -25.86
C LEU A 308 -17.04 -18.95 -25.38
N PHE A 309 -16.18 -19.46 -26.25
CA PHE A 309 -15.31 -20.59 -25.94
C PHE A 309 -13.86 -20.15 -25.81
N SER A 310 -13.15 -20.71 -24.83
CA SER A 310 -11.73 -20.48 -24.63
C SER A 310 -11.07 -21.68 -23.95
N HIS A 311 -9.75 -21.80 -24.12
CA HIS A 311 -8.97 -22.87 -23.49
C HIS A 311 -8.69 -22.61 -22.01
N GLN A 312 -8.61 -21.33 -21.64
CA GLN A 312 -8.24 -20.88 -20.30
C GLN A 312 -9.18 -19.75 -19.88
N LEU A 313 -9.45 -19.67 -18.58
CA LEU A 313 -10.23 -18.61 -17.96
C LEU A 313 -9.48 -18.05 -16.76
N ILE A 314 -9.26 -16.74 -16.78
CA ILE A 314 -8.72 -15.99 -15.65
C ILE A 314 -9.84 -15.13 -15.11
N LEU A 315 -10.15 -15.29 -13.82
CA LEU A 315 -11.17 -14.55 -13.12
C LEU A 315 -10.55 -13.57 -12.15
N ASP A 316 -11.25 -12.45 -11.97
CA ASP A 316 -11.01 -11.57 -10.85
C ASP A 316 -11.61 -12.19 -9.57
N PRO A 317 -10.99 -12.02 -8.39
CA PRO A 317 -11.42 -12.63 -7.13
C PRO A 317 -12.80 -12.16 -6.64
N SER A 318 -13.37 -11.09 -7.22
CA SER A 318 -14.75 -10.68 -6.94
C SER A 318 -15.80 -11.63 -7.57
N PHE A 319 -15.42 -12.49 -8.51
CA PHE A 319 -16.32 -13.48 -9.10
C PHE A 319 -16.38 -14.74 -8.25
N ILE A 320 -17.54 -15.02 -7.68
CA ILE A 320 -17.80 -16.27 -6.96
C ILE A 320 -18.27 -17.31 -7.98
N VAL A 321 -17.53 -18.42 -8.08
CA VAL A 321 -17.94 -19.59 -8.87
C VAL A 321 -18.55 -20.61 -7.90
N PRO A 322 -19.89 -20.79 -7.89
CA PRO A 322 -20.50 -21.83 -7.08
C PRO A 322 -20.12 -23.21 -7.63
N LEU A 323 -19.33 -23.97 -6.87
CA LEU A 323 -18.91 -25.32 -7.24
C LEU A 323 -20.07 -26.31 -7.04
N PRO A 324 -20.25 -27.32 -7.92
CA PRO A 324 -21.05 -28.49 -7.60
C PRO A 324 -20.40 -29.22 -6.43
N LEU A 325 -21.20 -29.58 -5.41
CA LEU A 325 -20.82 -30.46 -4.30
C LEU A 325 -20.37 -31.83 -4.86
N ALA A 326 -19.10 -31.97 -5.22
CA ALA A 326 -18.46 -33.24 -5.52
C ALA A 326 -17.41 -33.52 -4.44
N SER A 327 -17.47 -34.76 -3.93
CA SER A 327 -16.74 -35.33 -2.81
C SER A 327 -15.25 -34.98 -2.79
N SER A 328 -14.80 -34.41 -1.67
CA SER A 328 -13.41 -34.16 -1.24
C SER A 328 -12.48 -33.50 -2.28
N PRO A 329 -11.88 -32.32 -1.99
CA PRO A 329 -10.83 -31.79 -2.86
C PRO A 329 -9.67 -32.81 -2.90
N PRO A 330 -9.10 -33.13 -4.08
CA PRO A 330 -7.91 -33.95 -4.17
C PRO A 330 -6.77 -33.34 -3.34
N ASP A 331 -5.96 -34.17 -2.69
CA ASP A 331 -4.89 -33.78 -1.75
C ASP A 331 -3.89 -32.75 -2.35
N SER A 332 -3.79 -32.68 -3.68
CA SER A 332 -2.98 -31.69 -4.42
C SER A 332 -3.45 -30.23 -4.25
N LEU A 333 -4.72 -29.98 -3.94
CA LEU A 333 -5.24 -28.63 -3.68
C LEU A 333 -4.84 -28.11 -2.29
N ARG A 334 -4.65 -29.02 -1.33
CA ARG A 334 -4.23 -28.70 0.04
C ARG A 334 -2.76 -28.28 0.10
N GLU A 335 -1.90 -28.94 -0.66
CA GLU A 335 -0.49 -28.58 -0.77
C GLU A 335 -0.29 -27.22 -1.47
N ASN A 336 -1.06 -26.90 -2.52
CA ASN A 336 -0.94 -25.61 -3.21
C ASN A 336 -1.45 -24.41 -2.39
N LEU A 337 -2.45 -24.61 -1.52
CA LEU A 337 -2.86 -23.60 -0.54
C LEU A 337 -1.78 -23.36 0.53
N GLN A 338 -1.03 -24.40 0.91
CA GLN A 338 0.10 -24.30 1.85
C GLN A 338 1.32 -23.62 1.22
N ILE A 339 1.59 -23.83 -0.08
CA ILE A 339 2.68 -23.15 -0.82
C ILE A 339 2.49 -21.61 -0.88
N LEU A 340 1.25 -21.13 -0.73
CA LEU A 340 0.92 -19.70 -0.69
C LEU A 340 0.82 -19.13 0.74
N GLY A 341 1.12 -19.92 1.78
CA GLY A 341 1.16 -19.47 3.18
C GLY A 341 -0.18 -18.99 3.75
N LEU A 342 -1.30 -19.25 3.09
CA LEU A 342 -2.60 -18.71 3.46
C LEU A 342 -3.46 -19.80 4.12
N GLY A 343 -3.27 -19.96 5.44
CA GLY A 343 -4.22 -20.67 6.28
C GLY A 343 -5.61 -20.01 6.22
N ASP A 344 -6.63 -20.77 6.59
CA ASP A 344 -8.08 -20.50 6.55
C ASP A 344 -8.55 -19.33 7.48
N VAL A 345 -7.74 -18.27 7.59
CA VAL A 345 -8.02 -17.07 8.38
C VAL A 345 -8.43 -15.96 7.41
N LYS A 346 -9.72 -15.65 7.37
CA LYS A 346 -10.28 -14.52 6.61
C LYS A 346 -9.73 -13.19 7.14
N ARG A 347 -8.54 -12.79 6.66
CA ARG A 347 -7.96 -11.49 6.94
C ARG A 347 -8.82 -10.40 6.29
N LYS A 348 -9.02 -9.29 7.00
CA LYS A 348 -9.76 -8.12 6.49
C LYS A 348 -8.86 -6.90 6.51
N VAL A 349 -9.13 -5.97 5.61
CA VAL A 349 -8.46 -4.67 5.57
C VAL A 349 -9.53 -3.60 5.77
N ALA A 350 -9.38 -2.79 6.80
CA ALA A 350 -10.20 -1.59 6.96
C ALA A 350 -9.55 -0.44 6.19
N ARG A 351 -10.37 0.28 5.42
CA ARG A 351 -9.90 1.39 4.59
C ARG A 351 -10.80 2.61 4.77
N GLY A 352 -10.16 3.78 4.75
CA GLY A 352 -10.81 5.07 4.93
C GLY A 352 -10.35 6.07 3.88
N ILE A 353 -11.26 6.93 3.44
CA ILE A 353 -10.97 8.02 2.52
C ILE A 353 -11.51 9.29 3.14
N CYS A 354 -10.67 10.32 3.27
CA CYS A 354 -11.04 11.62 3.79
C CYS A 354 -10.67 12.71 2.78
N ILE A 355 -11.47 13.77 2.70
CA ILE A 355 -11.20 14.96 1.89
C ILE A 355 -11.08 16.17 2.81
N THR A 356 -10.02 16.94 2.64
CA THR A 356 -9.74 18.16 3.42
C THR A 356 -9.41 19.34 2.50
N ARG A 357 -9.51 20.58 3.02
CA ARG A 357 -9.08 21.81 2.32
C ARG A 357 -7.66 22.25 2.66
N ARG A 358 -7.03 21.60 3.63
CA ARG A 358 -5.68 21.90 4.12
C ARG A 358 -4.90 20.60 4.23
N SER A 359 -3.62 20.70 3.88
CA SER A 359 -2.66 19.64 4.17
C SER A 359 -2.50 19.49 5.68
N LEU A 360 -2.21 18.27 6.17
CA LEU A 360 -1.78 18.08 7.56
C LEU A 360 -0.47 18.81 7.87
N ARG A 361 0.35 19.08 6.83
CA ARG A 361 1.61 19.82 6.94
C ARG A 361 1.72 20.88 5.84
N PRO A 362 1.90 22.17 6.17
CA PRO A 362 1.81 23.26 5.20
C PRO A 362 2.83 23.18 4.06
N ASP A 363 4.00 22.59 4.29
CA ASP A 363 5.11 22.57 3.33
C ASP A 363 5.17 21.30 2.46
N THR A 364 4.23 20.36 2.61
CA THR A 364 4.29 19.08 1.92
C THR A 364 2.92 18.66 1.43
N SER A 365 2.81 18.39 0.13
CA SER A 365 1.55 18.00 -0.52
C SER A 365 1.31 16.50 -0.43
N ASN A 366 2.35 15.69 -0.68
CA ASN A 366 2.24 14.24 -0.82
C ASN A 366 3.16 13.54 0.18
N PHE A 367 2.61 12.80 1.14
CA PHE A 367 3.41 12.09 2.14
C PHE A 367 2.68 10.91 2.75
N LEU A 368 3.46 9.98 3.28
CA LEU A 368 2.98 8.84 4.05
C LEU A 368 3.06 9.16 5.55
N VAL A 369 2.03 8.80 6.30
CA VAL A 369 1.99 8.83 7.75
C VAL A 369 1.79 7.41 8.26
N VAL A 370 2.56 7.03 9.27
CA VAL A 370 2.44 5.73 9.93
C VAL A 370 2.15 5.93 11.41
N TYR A 371 1.13 5.24 11.91
CA TYR A 371 0.88 5.01 13.32
C TYR A 371 1.41 3.63 13.67
N PRO A 372 2.52 3.53 14.42
CA PRO A 372 2.97 2.27 14.96
C PRO A 372 1.88 1.62 15.83
N PRO A 373 1.92 0.30 16.04
CA PRO A 373 1.14 -0.35 17.07
C PRO A 373 1.31 0.36 18.42
N ARG A 374 0.24 0.35 19.24
CA ARG A 374 0.16 1.02 20.55
C ARG A 374 0.31 2.56 20.54
N SER A 375 0.42 3.22 19.39
CA SER A 375 0.64 4.67 19.32
C SER A 375 -0.63 5.52 19.51
N LEU A 376 -1.81 5.00 19.15
CA LEU A 376 -3.10 5.69 19.34
C LEU A 376 -3.79 5.26 20.64
N TYR A 377 -3.67 3.98 20.99
CA TYR A 377 -4.21 3.40 22.22
C TYR A 377 -3.52 2.05 22.50
N PRO A 378 -3.44 1.59 23.76
CA PRO A 378 -2.67 0.41 24.15
C PRO A 378 -3.10 -0.91 23.49
N GLU A 379 -4.38 -1.06 23.13
CA GLU A 379 -4.89 -2.28 22.50
C GLU A 379 -4.71 -2.30 20.97
N GLN A 380 -4.05 -1.30 20.39
CA GLN A 380 -3.79 -1.23 18.97
C GLN A 380 -2.69 -2.23 18.57
N VAL A 381 -3.09 -3.36 17.99
CA VAL A 381 -2.20 -4.44 17.54
C VAL A 381 -1.55 -4.17 16.18
N THR A 382 -2.26 -3.49 15.29
CA THR A 382 -1.81 -3.27 13.90
C THR A 382 -1.41 -1.83 13.65
N SER A 383 -0.42 -1.64 12.78
CA SER A 383 -0.02 -0.32 12.29
C SER A 383 -1.11 0.27 11.40
N ILE A 384 -1.34 1.57 11.52
CA ILE A 384 -2.28 2.30 10.66
C ILE A 384 -1.49 3.20 9.73
N ARG A 385 -1.78 3.15 8.43
CA ARG A 385 -1.11 3.96 7.42
C ARG A 385 -2.08 4.98 6.87
N ALA A 386 -1.65 6.22 6.72
CA ALA A 386 -2.39 7.28 6.06
C ALA A 386 -1.55 7.91 4.95
N LEU A 387 -2.03 7.90 3.72
CA LEU A 387 -1.38 8.52 2.57
C LEU A 387 -2.12 9.81 2.21
N GLN A 388 -1.47 10.95 2.35
CA GLN A 388 -2.01 12.22 1.88
C GLN A 388 -1.57 12.48 0.44
N ILE A 389 -2.51 12.85 -0.41
CA ILE A 389 -2.31 13.23 -1.81
C ILE A 389 -2.91 14.60 -2.08
N GLY A 390 -2.08 15.51 -2.60
CA GLY A 390 -2.50 16.85 -3.01
C GLY A 390 -3.05 16.91 -4.44
N SER A 391 -3.57 18.09 -4.81
CA SER A 391 -4.14 18.33 -6.14
C SER A 391 -3.14 18.25 -7.30
N GLU A 392 -1.84 18.32 -7.01
CA GLU A 392 -0.77 18.23 -8.01
C GLU A 392 -0.70 16.88 -8.72
N LEU A 393 -1.23 15.83 -8.09
CA LEU A 393 -1.37 14.49 -8.66
C LEU A 393 -2.69 14.32 -9.45
N ALA A 394 -3.48 15.38 -9.61
CA ALA A 394 -4.76 15.40 -10.30
C ALA A 394 -5.81 14.38 -9.78
N VAL A 395 -5.65 13.92 -8.53
CA VAL A 395 -6.61 13.04 -7.84
C VAL A 395 -7.80 13.82 -7.27
N CYS A 396 -7.57 15.10 -6.94
CA CYS A 396 -8.58 16.00 -6.39
C CYS A 396 -8.43 17.44 -6.94
N PRO A 397 -9.49 18.27 -6.83
CA PRO A 397 -9.47 19.67 -7.27
C PRO A 397 -8.41 20.51 -6.56
N SER A 398 -7.98 21.61 -7.20
CA SER A 398 -7.00 22.55 -6.65
C SER A 398 -7.38 23.03 -5.25
N GLY A 399 -6.41 23.04 -4.34
CA GLY A 399 -6.61 23.46 -2.94
C GLY A 399 -7.35 22.43 -2.06
N MET A 400 -7.48 21.19 -2.53
CA MET A 400 -7.97 20.07 -1.74
C MET A 400 -6.90 18.98 -1.61
N PHE A 401 -7.10 18.13 -0.61
CA PHE A 401 -6.26 16.98 -0.34
C PHE A 401 -7.13 15.76 -0.07
N VAL A 402 -6.64 14.59 -0.48
CA VAL A 402 -7.26 13.29 -0.18
C VAL A 402 -6.34 12.54 0.76
N LEU A 403 -6.89 12.03 1.87
CA LEU A 403 -6.20 11.15 2.79
C LEU A 403 -6.78 9.74 2.68
N TYR A 404 -5.92 8.77 2.40
CA TYR A 404 -6.27 7.37 2.35
C TYR A 404 -5.72 6.65 3.57
N PHE A 405 -6.61 6.10 4.39
CA PHE A 405 -6.25 5.32 5.57
C PHE A 405 -6.38 3.82 5.30
N SER A 406 -5.49 3.02 5.88
CA SER A 406 -5.57 1.56 5.81
C SER A 406 -4.96 0.90 7.04
N THR A 407 -5.58 -0.19 7.49
CA THR A 407 -5.07 -1.05 8.56
C THR A 407 -5.56 -2.48 8.35
N LEU A 408 -4.74 -3.46 8.73
CA LEU A 408 -5.17 -4.86 8.84
C LEU A 408 -6.06 -5.04 10.08
N CYS A 409 -7.06 -5.91 9.96
CA CYS A 409 -7.98 -6.24 11.04
C CYS A 409 -8.61 -7.64 10.84
N HIS A 410 -8.94 -8.32 11.95
CA HIS A 410 -9.77 -9.54 11.92
C HIS A 410 -11.25 -9.22 11.92
N ASP A 411 -11.61 -8.20 12.69
CA ASP A 411 -12.98 -7.78 12.86
C ASP A 411 -13.22 -6.40 12.25
N ALA A 412 -14.37 -6.28 11.59
CA ALA A 412 -14.82 -5.07 10.92
C ALA A 412 -15.01 -3.90 11.90
N THR A 413 -15.42 -4.18 13.15
CA THR A 413 -15.65 -3.13 14.15
C THR A 413 -14.32 -2.60 14.69
N GLN A 414 -13.36 -3.49 14.96
CA GLN A 414 -12.01 -3.13 15.38
C GLN A 414 -11.29 -2.29 14.32
N GLY A 415 -11.37 -2.69 13.05
CA GLY A 415 -10.76 -1.93 11.95
C GLY A 415 -11.36 -0.52 11.82
N LYS A 416 -12.71 -0.40 11.89
CA LYS A 416 -13.38 0.90 11.88
C LYS A 416 -13.03 1.78 13.08
N LYS A 417 -12.91 1.18 14.28
CA LYS A 417 -12.51 1.90 15.50
C LYS A 417 -11.10 2.49 15.33
N SER A 418 -10.16 1.67 14.87
CA SER A 418 -8.76 2.07 14.61
C SER A 418 -8.69 3.24 13.63
N LEU A 419 -9.41 3.16 12.51
CA LEU A 419 -9.42 4.22 11.51
C LEU A 419 -10.07 5.51 12.00
N ASN A 420 -11.16 5.45 12.77
CA ASN A 420 -11.76 6.66 13.33
C ASN A 420 -10.80 7.31 14.34
N ALA A 421 -10.14 6.54 15.21
CA ALA A 421 -9.15 7.09 16.15
C ALA A 421 -8.00 7.82 15.41
N ALA A 422 -7.47 7.23 14.33
CA ALA A 422 -6.46 7.89 13.51
C ALA A 422 -7.00 9.18 12.86
N MET A 423 -8.20 9.14 12.29
CA MET A 423 -8.85 10.32 11.68
C MET A 423 -9.08 11.44 12.69
N ASP A 424 -9.58 11.12 13.88
CA ASP A 424 -9.88 12.08 14.94
C ASP A 424 -8.59 12.69 15.52
N SER A 425 -7.49 11.93 15.52
CA SER A 425 -6.17 12.47 15.90
C SER A 425 -5.62 13.49 14.88
N LEU A 426 -5.94 13.35 13.59
CA LEU A 426 -5.38 14.20 12.52
C LEU A 426 -6.30 15.33 12.08
N LEU A 427 -7.62 15.14 12.18
CA LEU A 427 -8.61 15.98 11.53
C LEU A 427 -9.59 16.56 12.54
N THR A 428 -10.09 17.76 12.25
CA THR A 428 -11.17 18.38 13.02
C THR A 428 -12.49 18.19 12.26
N LEU A 429 -13.53 17.78 12.97
CA LEU A 429 -14.88 17.73 12.42
C LEU A 429 -15.42 19.17 12.25
N PRO A 430 -16.20 19.46 11.21
CA PRO A 430 -16.85 20.75 11.08
C PRO A 430 -17.89 20.92 12.18
N GLU A 431 -17.68 21.87 13.10
CA GLU A 431 -18.67 22.26 14.10
C GLU A 431 -19.93 22.78 13.39
N SER A 432 -21.12 22.36 13.84
CA SER A 432 -22.37 22.90 13.30
C SER A 432 -22.44 24.39 13.62
N ALA A 433 -22.56 25.22 12.59
CA ALA A 433 -22.53 26.67 12.69
C ALA A 433 -23.57 27.22 13.68
N HIS A 434 -23.10 27.76 14.80
CA HIS A 434 -23.71 28.94 15.43
C HIS A 434 -22.74 30.11 15.23
N PRO A 435 -23.11 31.14 14.46
CA PRO A 435 -22.21 32.23 14.12
C PRO A 435 -22.34 33.35 15.15
N GLU A 436 -21.67 33.27 16.31
CA GLU A 436 -21.50 34.47 17.15
C GLU A 436 -20.08 34.60 17.70
N SER A 437 -19.44 35.72 17.32
CA SER A 437 -18.23 36.33 17.89
C SER A 437 -16.89 35.60 17.75
N ILE A 438 -16.22 35.82 16.62
CA ILE A 438 -14.75 35.76 16.56
C ILE A 438 -14.22 36.99 17.32
N THR A 439 -13.87 36.81 18.60
CA THR A 439 -12.94 37.72 19.27
C THR A 439 -11.53 37.26 18.92
N ILE A 440 -10.83 38.04 18.10
CA ILE A 440 -9.42 37.82 17.80
C ILE A 440 -8.64 38.12 19.09
N VAL A 441 -8.34 37.07 19.86
CA VAL A 441 -7.27 37.11 20.86
C VAL A 441 -6.06 36.51 20.18
N HIS A 442 -5.11 37.38 19.85
CA HIS A 442 -3.75 36.99 19.46
C HIS A 442 -3.11 36.22 20.63
N SER A 443 -3.18 34.89 20.57
CA SER A 443 -2.31 34.01 21.34
C SER A 443 -1.21 33.56 20.39
N GLU A 444 -0.02 34.14 20.58
CA GLU A 444 1.23 33.62 20.04
C GLU A 444 1.52 32.26 20.71
N ASN A 445 0.97 31.20 20.14
CA ASN A 445 1.43 29.83 20.32
C ASN A 445 1.10 29.09 19.02
N SER A 446 2.13 28.68 18.29
CA SER A 446 2.04 27.99 17.00
C SER A 446 1.50 26.56 17.14
N ALA A 447 0.29 26.40 17.66
CA ALA A 447 -0.44 25.14 17.61
C ALA A 447 -0.89 24.94 16.15
N GLU A 448 -0.27 24.00 15.44
CA GLU A 448 -0.67 23.61 14.09
C GLU A 448 -2.18 23.31 14.07
N VAL A 449 -2.95 24.14 13.37
CA VAL A 449 -4.41 23.99 13.27
C VAL A 449 -4.71 22.76 12.42
N LYS A 450 -5.27 21.72 13.05
CA LYS A 450 -5.69 20.48 12.37
C LYS A 450 -6.63 20.76 11.18
N PRO A 451 -6.53 20.05 10.04
CA PRO A 451 -7.39 20.28 8.89
C PRO A 451 -8.85 19.91 9.17
N THR A 452 -9.77 20.71 8.65
CA THR A 452 -11.20 20.40 8.70
C THR A 452 -11.58 19.30 7.70
N LEU A 453 -12.25 18.27 8.20
CA LEU A 453 -12.80 17.18 7.39
C LEU A 453 -14.02 17.64 6.60
N LEU A 454 -13.99 17.50 5.28
CA LEU A 454 -15.15 17.82 4.40
C LEU A 454 -16.04 16.61 4.13
N TRP A 455 -15.42 15.45 3.95
CA TRP A 455 -16.10 14.22 3.58
C TRP A 455 -15.26 13.02 4.00
N LYS A 456 -15.91 11.97 4.53
CA LYS A 456 -15.26 10.67 4.79
C LYS A 456 -16.07 9.50 4.28
N ALA A 457 -15.39 8.44 3.86
CA ALA A 457 -15.96 7.11 3.67
C ALA A 457 -15.07 6.05 4.35
N LEU A 458 -15.70 5.03 4.91
CA LEU A 458 -15.05 3.90 5.57
C LEU A 458 -15.66 2.60 5.03
N TYR A 459 -14.82 1.64 4.70
CA TYR A 459 -15.27 0.33 4.24
C TYR A 459 -14.29 -0.77 4.64
N ILE A 460 -14.77 -2.02 4.63
CA ILE A 460 -13.98 -3.20 4.95
C ILE A 460 -13.85 -4.04 3.68
N GLN A 461 -12.64 -4.51 3.41
CA GLN A 461 -12.32 -5.39 2.31
C GLN A 461 -11.92 -6.75 2.88
N GLU A 462 -12.60 -7.82 2.47
CA GLU A 462 -12.20 -9.18 2.83
C GLU A 462 -11.13 -9.69 1.85
N LEU A 463 -10.13 -10.41 2.35
CA LEU A 463 -9.08 -11.00 1.53
C LEU A 463 -9.43 -12.48 1.30
N ASN A 464 -9.93 -12.81 0.11
CA ASN A 464 -10.27 -14.18 -0.28
C ASN A 464 -9.41 -14.61 -1.47
N MET A 465 -8.73 -15.75 -1.37
CA MET A 465 -8.00 -16.40 -2.47
C MET A 465 -8.62 -17.77 -2.75
N ASP A 466 -9.25 -17.92 -3.92
CA ASP A 466 -9.71 -19.23 -4.40
C ASP A 466 -8.93 -19.61 -5.67
N GLN A 467 -8.40 -20.83 -5.74
CA GLN A 467 -7.77 -21.37 -6.96
C GLN A 467 -8.38 -22.70 -7.37
N PHE A 468 -8.59 -22.89 -8.67
CA PHE A 468 -9.07 -24.14 -9.28
C PHE A 468 -8.22 -24.49 -10.52
N GLU A 469 -8.26 -25.75 -10.96
CA GLU A 469 -7.32 -26.30 -11.96
C GLU A 469 -7.24 -25.50 -13.28
N THR A 470 -8.36 -25.29 -13.97
CA THR A 470 -8.43 -24.58 -15.26
C THR A 470 -9.02 -23.16 -15.13
N ILE A 471 -9.44 -22.79 -13.92
CA ILE A 471 -10.01 -21.49 -13.59
C ILE A 471 -9.11 -20.86 -12.55
N SER A 472 -8.34 -19.87 -12.97
CA SER A 472 -7.40 -19.20 -12.09
C SER A 472 -7.95 -17.86 -11.63
N SER A 473 -7.91 -17.61 -10.33
CA SER A 473 -8.26 -16.31 -9.75
C SER A 473 -7.01 -15.48 -9.49
N THR A 474 -7.08 -14.17 -9.75
CA THR A 474 -6.02 -13.23 -9.36
C THR A 474 -6.14 -12.82 -7.89
N PRO A 475 -5.08 -12.31 -7.24
CA PRO A 475 -5.19 -11.86 -5.87
C PRO A 475 -5.93 -10.52 -5.73
N MET A 476 -6.63 -10.34 -4.60
CA MET A 476 -7.18 -9.06 -4.17
C MET A 476 -6.08 -8.15 -3.62
N PRO A 477 -6.23 -6.81 -3.72
CA PRO A 477 -5.32 -5.87 -3.08
C PRO A 477 -5.24 -6.10 -1.57
N ASP A 478 -4.06 -6.47 -1.08
CA ASP A 478 -3.80 -6.84 0.30
C ASP A 478 -3.62 -5.61 1.21
N GLY A 479 -3.22 -5.82 2.46
CA GLY A 479 -2.91 -4.74 3.40
C GLY A 479 -1.61 -4.00 3.09
N ASN A 480 -0.77 -4.53 2.19
CA ASN A 480 0.53 -3.95 1.88
C ASN A 480 0.37 -2.63 1.14
N LEU A 481 1.36 -1.76 1.28
CA LEU A 481 1.38 -0.49 0.58
C LEU A 481 1.84 -0.65 -0.89
N ASN A 482 2.50 -1.75 -1.25
CA ASN A 482 3.01 -2.02 -2.59
C ASN A 482 2.25 -3.16 -3.28
N TYR A 483 2.56 -3.42 -4.55
CA TYR A 483 1.90 -4.47 -5.35
C TYR A 483 2.70 -5.78 -5.46
N ASN A 484 3.76 -5.97 -4.67
CA ASN A 484 4.72 -7.05 -4.93
C ASN A 484 4.12 -8.44 -4.77
N ASN A 485 3.36 -8.66 -3.71
CA ASN A 485 2.66 -9.93 -3.50
C ASN A 485 1.68 -10.22 -4.65
N MET A 486 0.88 -9.21 -5.04
CA MET A 486 -0.05 -9.34 -6.17
C MET A 486 0.67 -9.67 -7.48
N LEU A 487 1.81 -9.02 -7.70
CA LEU A 487 2.60 -9.18 -8.90
C LEU A 487 3.26 -10.56 -8.95
N ASP A 488 3.87 -11.01 -7.86
CA ASP A 488 4.49 -12.33 -7.75
C ASP A 488 3.47 -13.44 -8.00
N VAL A 489 2.27 -13.35 -7.42
CA VAL A 489 1.19 -14.30 -7.69
C VAL A 489 0.75 -14.25 -9.15
N ALA A 490 0.61 -13.05 -9.73
CA ALA A 490 0.22 -12.92 -11.14
C ALA A 490 1.30 -13.46 -12.11
N LEU A 491 2.58 -13.30 -11.79
CA LEU A 491 3.70 -13.85 -12.56
C LEU A 491 3.76 -15.37 -12.45
N LYS A 492 3.64 -15.92 -11.23
CA LYS A 492 3.53 -17.37 -11.01
C LYS A 492 2.33 -17.95 -11.75
N LEU A 493 1.20 -17.24 -11.75
CA LEU A 493 0.01 -17.65 -12.50
C LEU A 493 0.27 -17.65 -14.01
N PHE A 494 0.91 -16.61 -14.55
CA PHE A 494 1.28 -16.56 -15.96
C PHE A 494 2.19 -17.74 -16.34
N GLN A 495 3.23 -18.01 -15.54
CA GLN A 495 4.15 -19.13 -15.75
C GLN A 495 3.45 -20.49 -15.64
N LYS A 496 2.45 -20.62 -14.75
CA LYS A 496 1.65 -21.85 -14.66
C LYS A 496 0.83 -22.10 -15.93
N ILE A 497 0.23 -21.04 -16.49
CA ILE A 497 -0.56 -21.14 -17.73
C ILE A 497 0.37 -21.32 -18.94
N TYR A 498 1.54 -20.68 -18.93
CA TYR A 498 2.51 -20.67 -20.02
C TYR A 498 3.95 -20.93 -19.51
N PRO A 499 4.32 -22.20 -19.24
CA PRO A 499 5.60 -22.55 -18.58
C PRO A 499 6.86 -22.19 -19.37
N HIS A 500 6.76 -22.11 -20.69
CA HIS A 500 7.89 -21.89 -21.60
C HIS A 500 7.92 -20.48 -22.19
N GLU A 501 6.98 -19.60 -21.83
CA GLU A 501 6.87 -18.26 -22.40
C GLU A 501 7.48 -17.23 -21.43
N GLU A 502 8.21 -16.26 -21.98
CA GLU A 502 8.76 -15.16 -21.19
C GLU A 502 7.68 -14.10 -20.92
N VAL A 503 7.75 -13.48 -19.74
CA VAL A 503 6.91 -12.32 -19.40
C VAL A 503 7.45 -11.09 -20.12
N PHE A 504 6.65 -10.59 -21.09
CA PHE A 504 6.97 -9.47 -21.99
C PHE A 504 8.29 -9.69 -22.76
N PRO A 505 8.30 -10.57 -23.78
CA PRO A 505 9.49 -10.76 -24.60
C PRO A 505 9.86 -9.45 -25.31
N GLU A 506 11.16 -9.21 -25.48
CA GLU A 506 11.65 -8.07 -26.25
C GLU A 506 11.19 -8.21 -27.70
N THR A 507 10.43 -7.22 -28.16
CA THR A 507 10.05 -7.16 -29.56
C THR A 507 11.17 -6.53 -30.34
N VAL A 508 11.91 -7.35 -31.10
CA VAL A 508 12.78 -6.85 -32.19
C VAL A 508 11.87 -6.12 -33.17
N SER A 509 11.90 -4.79 -33.15
CA SER A 509 11.22 -3.97 -34.15
C SER A 509 11.88 -4.18 -35.51
N PRO A 510 11.13 -4.43 -36.60
CA PRO A 510 11.71 -4.49 -37.94
C PRO A 510 12.16 -3.13 -38.49
N GLU A 511 11.95 -2.04 -37.74
CA GLU A 511 12.28 -0.67 -38.15
C GLU A 511 13.47 -0.17 -37.33
N ASN A 512 14.67 -0.50 -37.83
CA ASN A 512 15.92 0.29 -37.83
C ASN A 512 17.14 -0.66 -37.93
N PRO A 513 17.43 -1.23 -39.10
CA PRO A 513 18.81 -1.55 -39.42
C PRO A 513 19.53 -0.25 -39.81
N GLU A 514 20.68 0.01 -39.19
CA GLU A 514 21.67 1.05 -39.55
C GLU A 514 21.40 2.48 -39.03
N ASP A 515 21.94 2.76 -37.84
CA ASP A 515 22.71 3.99 -37.61
C ASP A 515 23.70 3.77 -36.44
N ASP A 516 24.45 2.66 -36.50
CA ASP A 516 25.73 2.53 -35.79
C ASP A 516 26.81 3.24 -36.63
N ASN A 517 26.76 4.57 -36.69
CA ASN A 517 27.91 5.38 -37.06
C ASN A 517 28.59 5.88 -35.79
N GLU A 518 29.49 5.03 -35.31
CA GLU A 518 30.81 5.36 -34.78
C GLU A 518 31.18 6.86 -34.85
N PHE A 519 31.01 7.58 -33.75
CA PHE A 519 31.85 8.73 -33.44
C PHE A 519 32.60 8.43 -32.14
N GLY A 520 33.75 7.78 -32.30
CA GLY A 520 34.83 7.87 -31.34
C GLY A 520 35.32 9.32 -31.27
N LEU A 521 35.39 9.86 -30.06
CA LEU A 521 36.19 11.04 -29.76
C LEU A 521 37.26 10.61 -28.75
N GLU A 522 38.40 10.17 -29.28
CA GLU A 522 39.69 10.44 -28.65
C GLU A 522 40.05 11.90 -28.94
N SER A 523 40.24 12.69 -27.87
CA SER A 523 41.19 13.81 -27.66
C SER A 523 40.65 14.77 -26.61
#